data_AF-A0A2X3WR66-F1
#
_entry.id   AF-A0A2X3WR66-F1
#
_cell.length_a   1.000
_cell.length_b   1.000
_cell.length_c   1.000
_cell.angle_alpha   90.00
_cell.angle_beta   90.00
_cell.angle_gamma   90.00
#
_symmetry.space_group_name_H-M   'P 1'
#
loop_
_entity.id
_entity.type
_entity.pdbx_description
1 polymer ?
#
loop_
_entity_poly.entity_id
_entity_poly.type
_entity_poly.pdbx_seq_one_letter_code
_entity_poly.pdbx_strand_id
1 'polypeptide(L)'
;MDVVYNHTYSSYSSTFQLSVPAYYYRMHDNGSFQDGSGCGNETASEKEMYRKYMIDFLTYWAEEFGVDGFRFDLMGLHDVATMNAIRSAMDDIDPRILLYGERWDMGIDLPVDQKAKKDNAASMPRIGFFNDNARDAVKGAEVYGYISNGYVSGAPLED
;
A
#
# COMPACT_ATOMS: atom_id res chain seq x y z
N MET A 1 2.22 11.99 6.45
CA MET A 1 0.96 11.48 7.04
C MET A 1 0.83 10.01 6.70
N ASP A 2 0.47 9.18 7.68
CA ASP A 2 0.12 7.78 7.42
C ASP A 2 -1.29 7.70 6.84
N VAL A 3 -1.48 6.99 5.73
CA VAL A 3 -2.76 6.87 5.02
C VAL A 3 -3.13 5.41 4.80
N VAL A 4 -4.37 5.09 5.14
CA VAL A 4 -4.94 3.74 5.06
C VAL A 4 -6.01 3.72 3.98
N TYR A 5 -5.58 3.43 2.75
CA TYR A 5 -6.51 3.23 1.63
C TYR A 5 -6.74 1.75 1.34
N ASN A 6 -5.95 0.84 1.90
CA ASN A 6 -5.98 -0.57 1.50
C ASN A 6 -7.20 -1.34 2.04
N HIS A 7 -7.87 -0.83 3.09
CA HIS A 7 -9.07 -1.44 3.68
C HIS A 7 -9.97 -0.36 4.32
N THR A 8 -11.16 -0.76 4.78
CA THR A 8 -12.01 0.09 5.64
C THR A 8 -12.38 -0.65 6.90
N TYR A 9 -12.70 0.08 7.97
CA TYR A 9 -13.06 -0.52 9.26
C TYR A 9 -14.17 -1.60 9.19
N SER A 10 -15.16 -1.44 8.31
CA SER A 10 -16.22 -2.42 8.10
C SER A 10 -16.45 -2.67 6.62
N SER A 11 -16.66 -3.93 6.24
CA SER A 11 -16.95 -4.33 4.87
C SER A 11 -18.39 -4.01 4.46
N TYR A 12 -19.35 -4.20 5.36
CA TYR A 12 -20.79 -4.07 5.04
C TYR A 12 -21.37 -2.69 5.33
N SER A 13 -20.83 -1.98 6.32
CA SER A 13 -21.35 -0.68 6.78
C SER A 13 -20.46 0.51 6.42
N SER A 14 -19.48 0.33 5.54
CA SER A 14 -18.71 1.45 5.00
C SER A 14 -19.58 2.33 4.11
N THR A 15 -19.23 3.62 4.04
CA THR A 15 -19.87 4.56 3.11
C THR A 15 -19.74 4.09 1.66
N PHE A 16 -18.61 3.48 1.29
CA PHE A 16 -18.42 2.90 -0.04
C PHE A 16 -19.41 1.78 -0.36
N GLN A 17 -19.57 0.82 0.55
CA GLN A 17 -20.48 -0.30 0.34
C GLN A 17 -21.95 0.15 0.34
N LEU A 18 -22.30 1.12 1.20
CA LEU A 18 -23.66 1.67 1.25
C LEU A 18 -23.99 2.53 0.03
N SER A 19 -22.99 3.15 -0.61
CA SER A 19 -23.20 4.03 -1.78
C SER A 19 -23.24 3.23 -3.08
N VAL A 20 -22.24 2.38 -3.31
CA VAL A 20 -22.15 1.54 -4.52
C VAL A 20 -21.69 0.14 -4.10
N PRO A 21 -22.64 -0.77 -3.79
CA PRO A 21 -22.33 -2.10 -3.29
C PRO A 21 -21.34 -2.85 -4.20
N ALA A 22 -20.34 -3.48 -3.58
CA ALA A 22 -19.32 -4.34 -4.20
C ALA A 22 -18.38 -3.67 -5.22
N TYR A 23 -18.49 -2.37 -5.47
CA TYR A 23 -17.64 -1.70 -6.46
C TYR A 23 -16.24 -1.36 -5.93
N TYR A 24 -16.15 -0.84 -4.71
CA TYR A 24 -14.93 -0.29 -4.12
C TYR A 24 -14.01 -1.32 -3.46
N TYR A 25 -14.44 -2.57 -3.44
CA TYR A 25 -13.75 -3.68 -2.78
C TYR A 25 -13.43 -4.76 -3.80
N ARG A 26 -12.35 -5.50 -3.57
CA ARG A 26 -12.13 -6.74 -4.30
C ARG A 26 -13.02 -7.81 -3.72
N MET A 27 -13.69 -8.53 -4.60
CA MET A 27 -14.68 -9.54 -4.26
C MET A 27 -14.25 -10.88 -4.83
N HIS A 28 -14.56 -11.96 -4.12
CA HIS A 28 -14.50 -13.30 -4.68
C HIS A 28 -15.69 -13.53 -5.63
N ASP A 29 -15.58 -14.52 -6.51
CA ASP A 29 -16.65 -14.90 -7.46
C ASP A 29 -17.97 -15.27 -6.76
N ASN A 30 -17.91 -15.75 -5.52
CA ASN A 30 -19.07 -16.09 -4.70
C ASN A 30 -19.74 -14.86 -4.03
N GLY A 31 -19.22 -13.65 -4.26
CA GLY A 31 -19.73 -12.39 -3.70
C GLY A 31 -19.25 -12.05 -2.30
N SER A 32 -18.33 -12.81 -1.69
CA SER A 32 -17.70 -12.43 -0.42
C SER A 32 -16.52 -11.48 -0.63
N PHE A 33 -16.18 -10.66 0.37
CA PHE A 33 -15.01 -9.78 0.33
C PHE A 33 -13.71 -10.59 0.30
N GLN A 34 -12.74 -10.14 -0.49
CA GLN A 34 -11.36 -10.60 -0.36
C GLN A 34 -10.71 -9.91 0.84
N ASP A 35 -9.74 -10.56 1.47
CA ASP A 35 -9.11 -10.09 2.71
C ASP A 35 -7.58 -10.06 2.63
N GLY A 36 -7.04 -9.49 1.54
CA GLY A 36 -5.61 -9.26 1.39
C GLY A 36 -5.00 -8.41 2.52
N SER A 37 -5.79 -7.57 3.20
CA SER A 37 -5.32 -6.76 4.33
C SER A 37 -5.24 -7.53 5.66
N GLY A 38 -5.93 -8.67 5.76
CA GLY A 38 -6.12 -9.41 7.01
C GLY A 38 -7.04 -8.69 8.01
N CYS A 39 -7.78 -7.67 7.57
CA CYS A 39 -8.67 -6.83 8.38
C CYS A 39 -10.15 -6.97 7.99
N GLY A 40 -10.50 -7.97 7.18
CA GLY A 40 -11.86 -8.32 6.76
C GLY A 40 -12.29 -7.79 5.39
N ASN A 41 -11.50 -6.93 4.75
CA ASN A 41 -11.68 -6.52 3.35
C ASN A 41 -10.41 -5.93 2.74
N GLU A 42 -10.38 -5.84 1.41
CA GLU A 42 -9.40 -5.03 0.68
C GLU A 42 -10.11 -4.16 -0.37
N THR A 43 -9.66 -2.92 -0.52
CA THR A 43 -10.21 -1.98 -1.49
C THR A 43 -9.60 -2.18 -2.87
N ALA A 44 -10.33 -1.76 -3.89
CA ALA A 44 -9.99 -2.00 -5.30
C ALA A 44 -9.44 -0.72 -5.95
N SER A 45 -8.16 -0.39 -5.72
CA SER A 45 -7.50 0.80 -6.28
C SER A 45 -7.50 0.84 -7.81
N GLU A 46 -7.58 -0.32 -8.46
CA GLU A 46 -7.64 -0.43 -9.90
C GLU A 46 -8.96 0.11 -10.50
N LYS A 47 -10.00 0.26 -9.67
CA LYS A 47 -11.30 0.81 -10.07
C LYS A 47 -11.19 2.32 -10.21
N GLU A 48 -11.65 2.82 -11.35
CA GLU A 48 -11.52 4.23 -11.76
C GLU A 48 -11.98 5.22 -10.68
N MET A 49 -13.18 5.01 -10.10
CA MET A 49 -13.71 5.93 -9.11
C MET A 49 -13.00 5.83 -7.75
N TYR A 50 -12.39 4.70 -7.43
CA TYR A 50 -11.60 4.57 -6.20
C TYR A 50 -10.22 5.21 -6.37
N ARG A 51 -9.56 5.00 -7.52
CA ARG A 51 -8.34 5.74 -7.89
C ARG A 51 -8.57 7.24 -7.84
N LYS A 52 -9.67 7.71 -8.42
CA LYS A 52 -10.05 9.13 -8.37
C LYS A 52 -10.20 9.61 -6.92
N TYR A 53 -10.93 8.87 -6.09
CA TYR A 53 -11.10 9.21 -4.68
C TYR A 53 -9.76 9.34 -3.94
N MET A 54 -8.83 8.40 -4.14
CA MET A 54 -7.51 8.44 -3.52
C MET A 54 -6.74 9.70 -3.92
N ILE A 55 -6.70 10.02 -5.23
CA ILE A 55 -6.01 11.20 -5.76
C ILE A 55 -6.64 12.49 -5.20
N ASP A 56 -7.97 12.62 -5.31
CA ASP A 56 -8.68 13.82 -4.85
C ASP A 56 -8.44 14.08 -3.35
N PHE A 57 -8.47 13.03 -2.53
CA PHE A 57 -8.25 13.16 -1.10
C PHE A 57 -6.81 13.54 -0.77
N LEU A 58 -5.82 12.91 -1.41
CA LEU A 58 -4.41 13.23 -1.21
C LEU A 58 -4.08 14.66 -1.64
N THR A 59 -4.59 15.09 -2.80
CA THR A 59 -4.47 16.48 -3.28
C THR A 59 -5.06 17.45 -2.29
N TYR A 60 -6.26 17.19 -1.79
CA TYR A 60 -6.89 18.02 -0.77
C TYR A 60 -6.01 18.16 0.49
N TRP A 61 -5.43 17.07 0.99
CA TRP A 61 -4.53 17.15 2.16
C TRP A 61 -3.22 17.89 1.88
N ALA A 62 -2.67 17.76 0.68
CA ALA A 62 -1.47 18.49 0.29
C ALA A 62 -1.74 19.99 0.17
N GLU A 63 -2.84 20.39 -0.48
CA GLU A 63 -3.17 21.79 -0.75
C GLU A 63 -3.73 22.53 0.47
N GLU A 64 -4.71 21.93 1.16
CA GLU A 64 -5.43 22.61 2.26
C GLU A 64 -4.61 22.59 3.56
N PHE A 65 -3.90 21.49 3.83
CA PHE A 65 -3.19 21.30 5.08
C PHE A 65 -1.66 21.37 4.94
N GLY A 66 -1.13 21.49 3.72
CA GLY A 66 0.32 21.61 3.49
C GLY A 66 1.10 20.35 3.88
N VAL A 67 0.51 19.15 3.70
CA VAL A 67 1.19 17.89 4.04
C VAL A 67 2.34 17.60 3.06
N ASP A 68 3.57 17.48 3.57
CA ASP A 68 4.79 17.28 2.76
C ASP A 68 5.06 15.82 2.35
N GLY A 69 4.17 14.87 2.67
CA GLY A 69 4.37 13.48 2.29
C GLY A 69 3.39 12.49 2.89
N PHE A 70 3.29 11.33 2.25
CA PHE A 70 2.35 10.28 2.58
C PHE A 70 3.05 8.92 2.70
N ARG A 71 2.80 8.24 3.81
CA ARG A 71 3.17 6.84 4.04
C ARG A 71 1.94 5.99 3.78
N PHE A 72 1.99 5.13 2.77
CA PHE A 72 0.91 4.22 2.41
C PHE A 72 1.00 2.94 3.24
N ASP A 73 0.00 2.73 4.08
CA ASP A 73 -0.22 1.48 4.78
C ASP A 73 -0.53 0.35 3.81
N LEU A 74 0.12 -0.81 3.98
CA LEU A 74 -0.03 -1.98 3.11
C LEU A 74 -0.05 -1.64 1.60
N MET A 75 0.84 -0.73 1.18
CA MET A 75 0.91 -0.20 -0.19
C MET A 75 0.92 -1.28 -1.28
N GLY A 76 1.47 -2.47 -1.00
CA GLY A 76 1.46 -3.61 -1.92
C GLY A 76 0.08 -4.12 -2.35
N LEU A 77 -1.00 -3.75 -1.64
CA LEU A 77 -2.39 -4.01 -2.05
C LEU A 77 -2.90 -3.04 -3.12
N HIS A 78 -2.19 -1.95 -3.39
CA HIS A 78 -2.55 -1.01 -4.45
C HIS A 78 -1.88 -1.38 -5.78
N ASP A 79 -2.52 -1.03 -6.88
CA ASP A 79 -1.96 -1.20 -8.22
C ASP A 79 -0.93 -0.10 -8.56
N VAL A 80 0.11 -0.50 -9.30
CA VAL A 80 1.19 0.38 -9.77
C VAL A 80 0.66 1.58 -10.55
N ALA A 81 -0.39 1.40 -11.35
CA ALA A 81 -0.96 2.48 -12.14
C ALA A 81 -1.56 3.58 -11.24
N THR A 82 -2.30 3.19 -10.20
CA THR A 82 -2.80 4.13 -9.19
C THR A 82 -1.67 4.85 -8.46
N MET A 83 -0.63 4.13 -8.03
CA MET A 83 0.49 4.75 -7.32
C MET A 83 1.23 5.77 -8.18
N ASN A 84 1.45 5.47 -9.46
CA ASN A 84 2.07 6.39 -10.41
C ASN A 84 1.17 7.60 -10.73
N ALA A 85 -0.16 7.40 -10.82
CA ALA A 85 -1.10 8.50 -11.00
C ALA A 85 -1.09 9.45 -9.79
N ILE A 86 -1.04 8.91 -8.57
CA ILE A 86 -0.86 9.69 -7.34
C ILE A 86 0.47 10.44 -7.37
N ARG A 87 1.57 9.77 -7.75
CA ARG A 87 2.88 10.43 -7.86
C ARG A 87 2.85 11.63 -8.80
N SER A 88 2.21 11.48 -9.97
CA SER A 88 2.03 12.58 -10.92
C SER A 88 1.24 13.72 -10.30
N ALA A 89 0.09 13.44 -9.67
CA ALA A 89 -0.74 14.47 -9.06
C ALA A 89 -0.01 15.23 -7.93
N MET A 90 0.80 14.53 -7.13
CA MET A 90 1.62 15.17 -6.10
C MET A 90 2.75 16.01 -6.69
N ASP A 91 3.31 15.62 -7.83
CA ASP A 91 4.34 16.39 -8.53
C ASP A 91 3.82 17.69 -9.12
N ASP A 92 2.55 17.70 -9.57
CA ASP A 92 1.88 18.90 -10.04
C ASP A 92 1.66 19.94 -8.92
N ILE A 93 1.60 19.49 -7.66
CA ILE A 93 1.50 20.35 -6.47
C ILE A 93 2.89 20.77 -5.99
N ASP A 94 3.72 19.81 -5.60
CA ASP A 94 5.11 20.03 -5.20
C ASP A 94 5.93 18.72 -5.37
N PRO A 95 6.94 18.68 -6.27
CA PRO A 95 7.74 17.48 -6.51
C PRO A 95 8.58 17.03 -5.29
N ARG A 96 8.67 17.84 -4.23
CA ARG A 96 9.35 17.49 -2.98
C ARG A 96 8.49 16.59 -2.08
N ILE A 97 7.19 16.50 -2.33
CA ILE A 97 6.28 15.66 -1.53
C ILE A 97 6.76 14.21 -1.55
N LEU A 98 7.00 13.63 -0.38
CA LEU A 98 7.48 12.26 -0.26
C LEU A 98 6.33 11.25 -0.35
N LEU A 99 6.48 10.22 -1.18
CA LEU A 99 5.57 9.07 -1.20
C LEU A 99 6.37 7.81 -0.90
N TYR A 100 5.92 7.02 0.06
CA TYR A 100 6.52 5.73 0.36
C TYR A 100 5.54 4.81 1.07
N GLY A 101 5.82 3.52 1.15
CA GLY A 101 4.91 2.61 1.85
C GLY A 101 5.43 1.19 2.03
N GLU A 102 4.54 0.35 2.56
CA GLU A 102 4.78 -1.07 2.82
C GLU A 102 4.53 -1.93 1.60
N ARG A 103 5.51 -2.73 1.22
CA ARG A 103 5.59 -3.34 -0.11
C ARG A 103 5.24 -4.83 -0.16
N TRP A 104 4.48 -5.29 0.83
CA TRP A 104 4.21 -6.70 1.06
C TRP A 104 3.41 -7.30 -0.10
N ASP A 105 3.77 -8.51 -0.53
CA ASP A 105 3.00 -9.23 -1.53
C ASP A 105 1.79 -9.87 -0.86
N MET A 106 0.66 -9.16 -0.90
CA MET A 106 -0.60 -9.56 -0.27
C MET A 106 -1.74 -9.50 -1.28
N GLY A 107 -2.89 -10.07 -0.93
CA GLY A 107 -4.04 -10.21 -1.84
C GLY A 107 -3.77 -11.17 -3.01
N ILE A 108 -4.82 -11.57 -3.72
CA ILE A 108 -4.73 -12.57 -4.80
C ILE A 108 -5.24 -12.07 -6.15
N ASP A 109 -6.10 -11.06 -6.18
CA ASP A 109 -6.80 -10.64 -7.40
C ASP A 109 -5.95 -9.78 -8.34
N LEU A 110 -5.05 -8.95 -7.79
CA LEU A 110 -4.17 -8.14 -8.61
C LEU A 110 -3.08 -9.02 -9.24
N PRO A 111 -2.87 -8.93 -10.56
CA PRO A 111 -1.73 -9.55 -11.22
C PRO A 111 -0.43 -9.15 -10.52
N VAL A 112 0.47 -10.13 -10.37
CA VAL A 112 1.69 -9.99 -9.56
C VAL A 112 2.57 -8.84 -10.03
N ASP A 113 2.60 -8.55 -11.32
CA ASP A 113 3.32 -7.45 -11.98
C ASP A 113 2.64 -6.08 -11.83
N GLN A 114 1.38 -6.05 -11.42
CA GLN A 114 0.60 -4.83 -11.22
C GLN A 114 0.55 -4.39 -9.76
N LYS A 115 0.94 -5.23 -8.80
CA LYS A 115 0.96 -4.86 -7.38
C LYS A 115 2.08 -3.86 -7.07
N ALA A 116 1.84 -2.90 -6.19
CA ALA A 116 2.84 -1.94 -5.72
C ALA A 116 3.82 -2.56 -4.68
N LYS A 117 4.39 -3.71 -5.03
CA LYS A 117 5.28 -4.51 -4.19
C LYS A 117 6.76 -4.32 -4.55
N LYS A 118 7.63 -4.90 -3.73
CA LYS A 118 9.10 -4.87 -3.87
C LYS A 118 9.59 -5.17 -5.28
N ASP A 119 9.08 -6.23 -5.89
CA ASP A 119 9.55 -6.72 -7.20
C ASP A 119 9.26 -5.73 -8.33
N ASN A 120 8.23 -4.89 -8.15
CA ASN A 120 7.78 -3.91 -9.13
C ASN A 120 8.26 -2.49 -8.81
N ALA A 121 9.21 -2.33 -7.88
CA ALA A 121 9.72 -1.01 -7.48
C ALA A 121 10.28 -0.20 -8.66
N ALA A 122 10.90 -0.87 -9.65
CA ALA A 122 11.41 -0.22 -10.86
C ALA A 122 10.30 0.46 -11.70
N SER A 123 9.06 -0.01 -11.58
CA SER A 123 7.88 0.53 -12.27
C SER A 123 7.26 1.73 -11.54
N MET A 124 7.78 2.10 -10.38
CA MET A 124 7.26 3.18 -9.52
C MET A 124 8.37 4.19 -9.18
N PRO A 125 8.90 4.93 -10.17
CA PRO A 125 9.93 5.91 -9.92
C PRO A 125 9.44 6.99 -8.94
N ARG A 126 10.33 7.43 -8.04
CA ARG A 126 10.05 8.47 -7.02
C ARG A 126 8.95 8.08 -6.01
N ILE A 127 8.71 6.78 -5.83
CA ILE A 127 7.95 6.22 -4.71
C ILE A 127 8.91 5.32 -3.91
N GLY A 128 9.02 5.59 -2.62
CA GLY A 128 9.89 4.87 -1.70
C GLY A 128 9.24 3.63 -1.11
N PHE A 129 10.06 2.78 -0.50
CA PHE A 129 9.60 1.53 0.08
C PHE A 129 10.31 1.28 1.41
N PHE A 130 9.59 0.73 2.38
CA PHE A 130 10.25 0.15 3.55
C PHE A 130 11.18 -1.00 3.13
N ASN A 131 12.43 -0.95 3.55
CA ASN A 131 13.45 -1.93 3.18
C ASN A 131 13.60 -3.01 4.26
N ASP A 132 12.76 -4.03 4.14
CA ASP A 132 12.79 -5.27 4.94
C ASP A 132 14.16 -5.98 4.89
N ASN A 133 14.80 -6.09 3.73
CA ASN A 133 16.13 -6.72 3.61
C ASN A 133 17.16 -6.04 4.53
N ALA A 134 17.19 -4.71 4.53
CA ALA A 134 18.12 -3.97 5.39
C ALA A 134 17.75 -4.13 6.87
N ARG A 135 16.46 -4.06 7.20
CA ARG A 135 15.96 -4.29 8.56
C ARG A 135 16.40 -5.67 9.07
N ASP A 136 16.19 -6.71 8.27
CA ASP A 136 16.43 -8.10 8.66
C ASP A 136 17.93 -8.42 8.68
N ALA A 137 18.71 -7.91 7.73
CA ALA A 137 20.16 -8.06 7.74
C ALA A 137 20.81 -7.40 8.97
N VAL A 138 20.33 -6.22 9.38
CA VAL A 138 20.90 -5.49 10.51
C VAL A 138 20.41 -6.06 11.84
N LYS A 139 19.10 -6.05 12.07
CA LYS A 139 18.49 -6.42 13.36
C LYS A 139 18.30 -7.92 13.50
N GLY A 140 17.97 -8.60 12.42
CA GLY A 140 17.38 -9.94 12.44
C GLY A 140 15.90 -9.89 12.11
N ALA A 141 15.36 -11.04 11.69
CA ALA A 141 13.97 -11.18 11.30
C ALA A 141 13.18 -11.88 12.40
N GLU A 142 11.93 -11.47 12.59
CA GLU A 142 10.93 -12.30 13.27
C GLU A 142 10.02 -12.83 12.18
N VAL A 143 10.01 -14.15 12.02
CA VAL A 143 9.22 -14.82 10.98
C VAL A 143 8.45 -15.94 11.68
N TYR A 144 7.16 -15.72 11.88
CA TYR A 144 6.22 -16.70 12.44
C TYR A 144 6.66 -17.30 13.79
N GLY A 145 7.09 -16.44 14.72
CA GLY A 145 7.49 -16.83 16.08
C GLY A 145 8.96 -17.27 16.22
N TYR A 146 9.71 -17.33 15.13
CA TYR A 146 11.14 -17.60 15.15
C TYR A 146 11.92 -16.29 14.97
N ILE A 147 12.79 -15.99 15.92
CA ILE A 147 13.70 -14.84 15.85
C ILE A 147 15.03 -15.33 15.29
N SER A 148 15.40 -14.82 14.12
CA SER A 148 16.76 -14.91 13.62
C SER A 148 17.56 -13.68 14.04
N ASN A 149 18.83 -13.88 14.39
CA ASN A 149 19.73 -12.76 14.63
C ASN A 149 20.14 -12.12 13.30
N GLY A 150 20.27 -10.80 13.28
CA GLY A 150 20.99 -10.07 12.22
C GLY A 150 22.38 -9.66 12.71
N TYR A 151 23.06 -8.82 11.93
CA TYR A 151 24.42 -8.37 12.20
C TYR A 151 24.61 -7.82 13.63
N VAL A 152 23.74 -6.90 14.07
CA VAL A 152 23.88 -6.29 15.41
C VAL A 152 23.40 -7.20 16.54
N SER A 153 22.70 -8.29 16.20
CA SER A 153 22.17 -9.28 17.15
C SER A 153 23.03 -10.55 17.21
N GLY A 154 24.21 -10.55 16.58
CA GLY A 154 25.17 -11.65 16.69
C GLY A 154 25.00 -12.75 15.65
N ALA A 155 24.42 -12.46 14.48
CA ALA A 155 24.58 -13.33 13.33
C ALA A 155 26.08 -13.42 12.97
N PRO A 156 26.63 -14.62 12.72
CA PRO A 156 28.03 -14.74 12.31
C PRO A 156 28.25 -13.96 11.01
N LEU A 157 29.31 -13.14 10.99
CA LEU A 157 29.92 -12.69 9.74
C LEU A 157 30.43 -13.95 9.02
N GLU A 158 30.12 -14.07 7.73
CA GLU A 158 30.41 -15.23 6.86
C GLU A 158 31.66 -16.05 7.27
N ASP A 159 31.49 -17.38 7.39
CA ASP A 159 32.56 -18.35 7.16
C ASP A 159 32.79 -18.52 5.65
#